data_AF-A0A9D9S540-F1
#
_entry.id   AF-A0A9D9S540-F1
#
_cell.length_a   1.000
_cell.length_b   1.000
_cell.length_c   1.000
_cell.angle_alpha   90.00
_cell.angle_beta   90.00
_cell.angle_gamma   90.00
#
_symmetry.space_group_name_H-M   'P 1'
#
loop_
_entity.id
_entity.type
_entity.pdbx_description
1 polymer ?
#
loop_
_entity_poly.entity_id
_entity_poly.type
_entity_poly.pdbx_seq_one_letter_code
_entity_poly.pdbx_strand_id
1 'polypeptide(L)' 'MKAWTDLISTDYGLMSLIVIVLVIYMSVWFARFFKRHMDEDAAAAARQDQSAKR' A
#
# COMPACT_ATOMS: atom_id res chain seq x y z
N MET A 1 -14.66 25.91 -13.04
CA MET A 1 -14.35 24.47 -12.96
C MET A 1 -13.58 24.04 -14.21
N LYS A 2 -12.29 24.42 -14.30
CA LYS A 2 -11.40 24.07 -15.44
C LYS A 2 -10.06 23.49 -14.97
N ALA A 3 -9.69 23.73 -13.70
CA ALA A 3 -8.49 23.18 -13.08
C ALA A 3 -8.49 21.64 -13.01
N TRP A 4 -9.62 21.02 -12.65
CA TRP A 4 -9.74 19.55 -12.60
C TRP A 4 -9.57 18.91 -13.99
N THR A 5 -10.06 19.56 -15.04
CA THR A 5 -9.95 19.07 -16.41
C THR A 5 -8.56 19.32 -16.98
N ASP A 6 -7.92 20.46 -16.72
CA ASP A 6 -6.53 20.68 -17.12
C ASP A 6 -5.56 19.77 -16.33
N LEU A 7 -5.83 19.41 -15.07
CA LEU A 7 -5.04 18.43 -14.32
C LEU A 7 -5.17 16.99 -14.84
N ILE A 8 -6.31 16.62 -15.43
CA ILE A 8 -6.51 15.26 -15.95
C ILE A 8 -6.17 15.18 -17.45
N SER A 9 -6.33 16.28 -18.20
CA SER A 9 -6.09 16.35 -19.66
C SER A 9 -4.74 16.94 -20.06
N THR A 10 -4.05 17.69 -19.20
CA THR A 10 -2.67 18.14 -19.50
C THR A 10 -1.71 16.98 -19.24
N ASP A 11 -0.81 16.73 -20.18
CA ASP A 11 0.15 15.60 -20.20
C ASP A 11 0.90 15.38 -18.87
N TYR A 12 1.13 16.44 -18.09
CA TYR A 12 1.79 16.38 -16.79
C TYR A 12 0.96 15.73 -15.68
N GLY A 13 -0.34 16.01 -15.62
CA GLY A 13 -1.18 15.50 -14.55
C GLY A 13 -1.60 14.05 -14.77
N LEU A 14 -1.76 13.63 -16.03
CA LEU A 14 -1.93 12.21 -16.36
C LEU A 14 -0.67 11.39 -16.02
N MET A 15 0.52 11.90 -16.34
CA MET A 15 1.78 11.26 -15.96
C MET A 15 1.95 11.16 -14.43
N SER A 16 1.60 12.22 -13.68
CA SER A 16 1.60 12.19 -12.22
C SER A 16 0.57 11.20 -11.65
N LEU A 17 -0.63 11.15 -12.23
CA LEU A 17 -1.69 10.21 -11.83
C LEU A 17 -1.25 8.75 -12.00
N ILE A 18 -0.57 8.44 -13.11
CA ILE A 18 -0.02 7.10 -13.36
C ILE A 18 0.96 6.71 -12.25
N VAL A 19 1.87 7.59 -11.88
CA VAL A 19 2.84 7.34 -10.80
C VAL A 19 2.12 7.12 -9.46
N ILE A 20 1.13 7.96 -9.12
CA ILE A 20 0.37 7.82 -7.88
C ILE A 20 -0.34 6.46 -7.84
N VAL A 21 -1.01 6.06 -8.93
CA VAL A 21 -1.66 4.75 -9.03
C VAL A 21 -0.64 3.62 -8.89
N LEU A 22 0.54 3.75 -9.50
CA LEU A 22 1.60 2.74 -9.43
C LEU A 22 2.14 2.60 -7.99
N VAL A 23 2.36 3.71 -7.28
CA VAL A 23 2.79 3.70 -5.87
C VAL A 23 1.73 3.05 -4.99
N ILE A 24 0.45 3.42 -5.13
CA ILE A 24 -0.65 2.82 -4.36
C ILE A 24 -0.76 1.33 -4.66
N TYR A 25 -0.67 0.94 -5.94
CA TYR A 25 -0.67 -0.44 -6.37
C TYR A 25 0.47 -1.24 -5.70
N MET A 26 1.69 -0.69 -5.70
CA MET A 26 2.82 -1.32 -5.01
C MET A 26 2.59 -1.41 -3.51
N SER A 27 2.09 -0.36 -2.86
CA SER A 27 1.79 -0.38 -1.42
C SER A 27 0.79 -1.48 -1.06
N VAL A 28 -0.29 -1.63 -1.84
CA VAL A 28 -1.29 -2.69 -1.65
C VAL A 28 -0.71 -4.08 -1.95
N TRP A 29 0.06 -4.21 -3.03
CA TRP A 29 0.70 -5.48 -3.41
C TRP A 29 1.70 -5.94 -2.36
N PHE A 30 2.55 -5.04 -1.87
CA PHE A 30 3.45 -5.32 -0.76
C PHE A 30 2.68 -5.66 0.51
N ALA A 31 1.67 -4.88 0.90
CA ALA A 31 0.84 -5.20 2.06
C ALA A 31 0.17 -6.59 1.93
N ARG A 32 -0.27 -6.98 0.72
CA ARG A 32 -0.81 -8.31 0.42
C ARG A 32 0.26 -9.41 0.50
N PHE A 33 1.46 -9.15 -0.03
CA PHE A 33 2.60 -10.06 -0.01
C PHE A 33 3.11 -10.28 1.41
N PHE A 34 3.32 -9.18 2.14
CA PHE A 34 3.65 -9.20 3.56
C PHE A 34 2.54 -9.88 4.34
N LYS A 35 1.25 -9.58 4.13
CA LYS A 35 0.16 -10.28 4.85
C LYS A 35 0.17 -11.80 4.64
N ARG A 36 0.64 -12.31 3.50
CA ARG A 36 0.80 -13.76 3.28
C ARG A 36 1.97 -14.37 4.05
N HIS A 37 3.03 -13.61 4.31
CA HIS A 37 4.20 -14.06 5.08
C HIS A 37 4.08 -13.74 6.58
N MET A 38 3.50 -12.58 6.89
CA MET A 38 3.14 -12.12 8.22
C MET A 38 2.03 -12.94 8.85
N ASP A 39 1.26 -13.77 8.14
CA ASP A 39 0.35 -14.70 8.82
C ASP A 39 1.14 -15.74 9.64
N GLU A 40 2.30 -16.16 9.12
CA GLU A 40 3.24 -17.02 9.84
C GLU A 40 3.99 -16.25 10.93
N ASP A 41 4.49 -15.03 10.65
CA ASP A 41 5.16 -14.21 11.66
C ASP A 41 4.22 -13.64 12.72
N ALA A 42 2.95 -13.36 12.41
CA ALA A 42 1.95 -12.90 13.38
C ALA A 42 1.50 -14.05 14.27
N ALA A 43 1.43 -15.28 13.76
CA ALA A 43 1.23 -16.46 14.59
C ALA A 43 2.43 -16.69 15.54
N ALA A 44 3.66 -16.44 15.07
CA ALA A 44 4.86 -16.49 15.90
C ALA A 44 4.92 -15.33 16.92
N ALA A 45 4.59 -14.10 16.49
CA ALA A 45 4.59 -12.90 17.33
C ALA A 45 3.46 -12.94 18.37
N ALA A 46 2.28 -13.46 18.04
CA ALA A 46 1.20 -13.69 19.01
C ALA A 46 1.58 -14.72 20.07
N ARG A 47 2.40 -15.73 19.73
CA ARG A 47 2.98 -16.66 20.72
C ARG A 47 4.06 -16.00 21.57
N GLN A 48 4.87 -15.10 21.00
CA GLN A 48 5.88 -14.34 21.73
C GLN A 48 5.25 -13.32 22.70
N ASP A 49 4.22 -12.59 22.28
CA ASP A 49 3.46 -11.63 23.11
C ASP A 49 2.72 -12.32 24.25
N GLN A 50 2.19 -13.53 24.03
CA GLN A 50 1.60 -14.35 25.09
C GLN A 50 2.62 -14.91 26.09
N SER A 51 3.87 -15.16 25.65
CA SER A 51 4.94 -15.65 26.54
C SER A 51 5.58 -14.54 27.38
N ALA A 52 5.57 -13.29 26.89
CA ALA A 52 6.05 -12.13 27.64
C ALA A 52 5.09 -11.69 28.76
N LYS A 53 3.87 -12.22 28.77
CA LYS A 53 2.81 -11.89 29.75
C LYS A 53 2.56 -13.01 30.77
N ARG A 54 3.37 -14.07 30.78
CA ARG A 54 3.31 -15.18 31.75
C ARG A 54 4.42 -15.14 32.78
#